data_AF-A0A946YRW9-F1
#
_entry.id   AF-A0A946YRW9-F1
#
_cell.length_a   1.000
_cell.length_b   1.000
_cell.length_c   1.000
_cell.angle_alpha   90.00
_cell.angle_beta   90.00
_cell.angle_gamma   90.00
#
_symmetry.space_group_name_H-M   'P 1'
#
loop_
_entity.id
_entity.type
_entity.pdbx_description
1 polymer ?
#
loop_
_entity_poly.entity_id
_entity_poly.type
_entity_poly.pdbx_seq_one_letter_code
_entity_poly.pdbx_strand_id
1 'polypeptide(L)'
;MEAPRIPSNEKERLETLLRLRILDTPSDDRYDRYTQICTRLFDVPIAVISLVDKYRQWFKSACGLDARETPRKISFCGHAILNDDIFEVQDALQD
;
A
#
# COMPACT_ATOMS: atom_id res chain seq x y z
N MET A 1 1.74 2.61 -16.90
CA MET A 1 0.82 2.20 -15.83
C MET A 1 -0.66 2.56 -16.04
N GLU A 2 -1.47 1.52 -16.28
CA GLU A 2 -2.93 1.60 -16.25
C GLU A 2 -3.50 1.67 -14.81
N ALA A 3 -4.76 2.09 -14.68
CA ALA A 3 -5.43 2.09 -13.39
C ALA A 3 -5.74 0.65 -12.91
N PRO A 4 -5.60 0.34 -11.61
CA PRO A 4 -5.89 -0.98 -11.09
C PRO A 4 -7.37 -1.33 -11.23
N ARG A 5 -7.62 -2.60 -11.56
CA ARG A 5 -8.98 -3.16 -11.57
C ARG A 5 -9.55 -3.19 -10.15
N ILE A 6 -10.87 -3.34 -10.07
CA ILE A 6 -11.58 -3.50 -8.81
C ILE A 6 -11.85 -5.00 -8.60
N PRO A 7 -11.47 -5.59 -7.45
CA PRO A 7 -11.72 -7.00 -7.18
C PRO A 7 -13.23 -7.28 -7.03
N SER A 8 -13.66 -8.50 -7.35
CA SER A 8 -15.08 -8.89 -7.30
C SER A 8 -15.67 -8.81 -5.88
N ASN A 9 -14.85 -8.99 -4.85
CA ASN A 9 -15.21 -8.89 -3.43
C ASN A 9 -14.92 -7.51 -2.80
N GLU A 10 -14.77 -6.44 -3.61
CA GLU A 10 -14.36 -5.11 -3.12
C GLU A 10 -15.23 -4.57 -1.97
N LYS A 11 -16.54 -4.82 -2.00
CA LYS A 11 -17.45 -4.40 -0.92
C LYS A 11 -17.04 -5.01 0.42
N GLU A 12 -16.85 -6.32 0.47
CA GLU A 12 -16.46 -7.05 1.68
C GLU A 12 -15.06 -6.65 2.16
N ARG A 13 -14.13 -6.45 1.22
CA ARG A 13 -12.77 -6.00 1.50
C ARG A 13 -12.76 -4.62 2.17
N LEU A 14 -13.53 -3.67 1.63
CA LEU A 14 -13.66 -2.33 2.20
C LEU A 14 -14.36 -2.34 3.56
N GLU A 15 -15.44 -3.12 3.71
CA GLU A 15 -16.11 -3.27 5.01
C GLU A 15 -15.14 -3.82 6.06
N THR A 16 -14.31 -4.80 5.69
CA THR A 16 -13.28 -5.35 6.58
C THR A 16 -12.25 -4.29 6.97
N LEU A 17 -11.72 -3.54 6.00
CA LEU A 17 -10.76 -2.47 6.26
C LEU A 17 -11.33 -1.40 7.21
N LEU A 18 -12.58 -0.96 6.99
CA LEU A 18 -13.23 0.03 7.83
C LEU A 18 -13.48 -0.48 9.26
N ARG A 19 -13.81 -1.78 9.42
CA ARG A 19 -13.98 -2.40 10.75
C ARG A 19 -12.70 -2.38 11.59
N LEU A 20 -11.52 -2.41 10.96
CA LEU A 20 -10.24 -2.34 11.67
C LEU A 20 -9.98 -0.97 12.32
N ARG A 21 -10.69 0.09 11.91
CA ARG A 21 -10.50 1.47 12.43
C ARG A 21 -9.04 1.94 12.41
N ILE A 22 -8.30 1.52 11.39
CA ILE A 22 -6.86 1.77 11.26
C ILE A 22 -6.54 2.94 10.33
N LEU A 23 -7.44 3.27 9.40
CA LEU A 23 -7.29 4.40 8.48
C LEU A 23 -7.32 5.74 9.25
N ASP A 24 -6.54 6.71 8.77
CA ASP A 24 -6.44 8.06 9.34
C ASP A 24 -6.07 8.11 10.83
N THR A 25 -5.45 7.04 11.33
CA THR A 25 -4.92 6.99 12.69
C THR A 25 -3.52 7.62 12.73
N PRO A 26 -3.06 8.11 13.90
CA PRO A 26 -1.70 8.57 14.07
C PRO A 26 -0.64 7.52 13.68
N SER A 27 0.60 7.97 13.50
CA SER A 27 1.75 7.09 13.36
C SER A 27 1.86 6.15 14.56
N ASP A 28 2.40 4.97 14.33
CA ASP A 28 2.53 3.93 15.34
C ASP A 28 3.88 3.23 15.13
N ASP A 29 4.77 3.42 16.11
CA ASP A 29 6.15 2.95 16.09
C ASP A 29 6.28 1.45 15.77
N ARG A 30 5.24 0.65 16.05
CA ARG A 30 5.24 -0.78 15.72
C ARG A 30 5.27 -1.01 14.22
N TYR A 31 4.54 -0.22 13.45
CA TYR A 31 4.54 -0.30 11.98
C TYR A 31 5.80 0.34 11.40
N ASP A 32 6.25 1.45 11.97
CA ASP A 32 7.47 2.16 11.53
C ASP A 32 8.73 1.32 11.66
N ARG A 33 8.81 0.48 12.68
CA ARG A 33 9.91 -0.49 12.80
C ARG A 33 9.98 -1.45 11.61
N TYR A 34 8.84 -1.91 11.08
CA TYR A 34 8.84 -2.84 9.95
C TYR A 34 9.37 -2.17 8.68
N THR A 35 8.87 -0.98 8.33
CA THR A 35 9.33 -0.27 7.13
C THR A 35 10.82 0.09 7.23
N GLN A 36 11.29 0.52 8.40
CA GLN A 36 12.71 0.77 8.66
C GLN A 36 13.59 -0.49 8.58
N ILE A 37 13.09 -1.64 9.02
CA ILE A 37 13.82 -2.91 8.87
C ILE A 37 13.88 -3.29 7.40
N CYS A 38 12.78 -3.18 6.65
CA CYS A 38 12.74 -3.51 5.23
C CYS A 38 13.70 -2.65 4.40
N THR A 39 13.75 -1.33 4.62
CA THR A 39 14.69 -0.46 3.88
C THR A 39 16.14 -0.87 4.10
N ARG A 40 16.52 -1.23 5.33
CA ARG A 40 17.88 -1.69 5.65
C ARG A 40 18.18 -3.10 5.16
N LEU A 41 17.23 -4.03 5.29
CA LEU A 41 17.44 -5.45 4.97
C LEU A 41 17.53 -5.67 3.46
N PHE A 42 16.70 -4.95 2.69
CA PHE A 42 16.66 -5.07 1.23
C PHE A 42 17.52 -4.03 0.51
N ASP A 43 18.19 -3.14 1.25
CA ASP A 43 18.98 -2.03 0.71
C ASP A 43 18.18 -1.17 -0.30
N VAL A 44 16.95 -0.79 0.09
CA VAL A 44 16.04 -0.01 -0.74
C VAL A 44 15.74 1.36 -0.11
N PRO A 45 15.55 2.41 -0.93
CA PRO A 45 15.34 3.76 -0.43
C PRO A 45 13.95 3.95 0.20
N ILE A 46 12.96 3.12 -0.17
CA ILE A 46 11.57 3.29 0.23
C ILE A 46 10.98 1.94 0.64
N ALA A 47 10.28 1.92 1.78
CA ALA A 47 9.38 0.83 2.16
C ALA A 47 8.12 1.41 2.81
N VAL A 48 6.96 0.86 2.47
CA VAL A 48 5.66 1.35 2.95
C VAL A 48 4.76 0.20 3.37
N ILE A 49 3.95 0.45 4.40
CA ILE A 49 2.76 -0.37 4.70
C ILE A 49 1.56 0.39 4.16
N SER A 50 1.04 -0.08 3.03
CA SER A 50 -0.05 0.55 2.28
C SER A 50 -1.38 -0.14 2.54
N LEU A 51 -2.41 0.63 2.87
CA LEU A 51 -3.79 0.19 3.03
C LEU A 51 -4.61 0.75 1.87
N VAL A 52 -5.16 -0.15 1.03
CA VAL A 52 -5.93 0.25 -0.15
C VAL A 52 -7.37 0.53 0.22
N ASP A 53 -7.77 1.80 0.23
CA ASP A 53 -9.14 2.26 0.46
C ASP A 53 -9.90 2.39 -0.89
N LYS A 54 -11.14 2.87 -0.85
CA LYS A 54 -12.02 2.99 -2.03
C LYS A 54 -11.41 3.85 -3.13
N TYR A 55 -10.81 4.99 -2.77
CA TYR A 55 -10.30 5.99 -3.72
C TYR A 55 -8.82 6.32 -3.57
N ARG A 56 -8.19 5.87 -2.49
CA ARG A 56 -6.79 6.15 -2.14
C ARG A 56 -6.08 4.88 -1.71
N GLN A 57 -4.77 4.88 -1.81
CA GLN A 57 -3.94 4.07 -0.93
C GLN A 57 -3.42 4.98 0.18
N TRP A 58 -3.58 4.54 1.42
CA TRP A 58 -3.18 5.29 2.61
C TRP A 58 -2.02 4.58 3.30
N PHE A 59 -0.96 5.29 3.64
CA PHE A 59 0.24 4.70 4.21
C PHE A 59 0.15 4.70 5.74
N LYS A 60 0.02 3.50 6.33
CA LYS A 60 0.07 3.34 7.80
C LYS A 60 1.47 3.61 8.33
N SER A 61 2.48 3.30 7.51
CA SER A 61 3.87 3.60 7.75
C SER A 61 4.58 3.80 6.41
N ALA A 62 5.50 4.75 6.38
CA ALA A 62 6.35 5.01 5.23
C ALA A 62 7.76 5.38 5.72
N CYS A 63 8.77 4.69 5.20
CA CYS A 63 10.17 5.04 5.38
C CYS A 63 10.74 5.46 4.03
N GLY A 64 11.38 6.63 3.97
CA GLY A 64 11.96 7.17 2.73
C GLY A 64 10.99 7.85 1.76
N LEU A 65 9.72 8.02 2.16
CA LEU A 65 8.68 8.69 1.37
C LEU A 65 7.87 9.64 2.26
N ASP A 66 7.73 10.90 1.84
CA ASP A 66 7.01 11.95 2.62
C ASP A 66 5.50 11.99 2.32
N ALA A 67 5.05 11.30 1.27
CA ALA A 67 3.63 11.17 0.97
C ALA A 67 2.92 10.34 2.06
N ARG A 68 1.72 10.75 2.45
CA ARG A 68 0.85 10.00 3.39
C ARG A 68 -0.19 9.12 2.69
N GLU A 69 -0.52 9.48 1.46
CA GLU A 69 -1.45 8.75 0.62
C GLU A 69 -1.23 9.12 -0.84
N THR A 70 -1.76 8.28 -1.74
CA THR A 70 -1.90 8.62 -3.16
C THR A 70 -3.27 8.16 -3.67
N PRO A 71 -3.77 8.72 -4.79
CA PRO A 71 -4.95 8.17 -5.44
C PRO A 71 -4.75 6.68 -5.78
N ARG A 72 -5.76 5.84 -5.52
CA ARG A 72 -5.70 4.40 -5.84
C ARG A 72 -5.49 4.17 -7.33
N LYS A 73 -6.05 5.05 -8.17
CA LYS A 73 -5.95 4.98 -9.63
C LYS A 73 -4.51 5.02 -10.17
N ILE A 74 -3.54 5.48 -9.38
CA ILE A 74 -2.11 5.51 -9.75
C ILE A 74 -1.25 4.60 -8.86
N SER A 75 -1.86 3.71 -8.10
CA SER A 75 -1.15 2.89 -7.10
C SER A 75 -0.77 1.52 -7.64
N PHE A 76 0.49 1.12 -7.44
CA PHE A 76 0.93 -0.28 -7.58
C PHE A 76 0.19 -1.19 -6.60
N CYS A 77 0.00 -0.75 -5.34
CA CYS A 77 -0.69 -1.55 -4.33
C CYS A 77 -2.14 -1.88 -4.71
N GLY A 78 -2.81 -1.03 -5.50
CA GLY A 78 -4.13 -1.33 -6.03
C GLY A 78 -4.14 -2.51 -7.01
N HIS A 79 -3.04 -2.74 -7.74
CA HIS A 79 -2.86 -3.92 -8.59
C HIS A 79 -2.47 -5.15 -7.75
N ALA A 80 -1.60 -4.96 -6.76
CA ALA A 80 -1.10 -6.04 -5.91
C ALA A 80 -2.20 -6.77 -5.13
N ILE A 81 -3.25 -6.08 -4.68
CA ILE A 81 -4.35 -6.71 -3.91
C ILE A 81 -5.29 -7.58 -4.74
N LEU A 82 -5.06 -7.72 -6.05
CA LEU A 82 -5.94 -8.47 -6.94
C LEU A 82 -5.62 -9.97 -6.97
N ASN A 83 -4.44 -10.39 -6.52
CA ASN A 83 -4.00 -11.78 -6.47
C ASN A 83 -3.27 -12.05 -5.15
N ASP A 84 -3.16 -13.33 -4.77
CA ASP A 84 -2.48 -13.75 -3.53
C ASP A 84 -0.96 -13.92 -3.70
N ASP A 85 -0.47 -13.95 -4.94
CA ASP A 85 0.95 -14.07 -5.28
C ASP A 85 1.70 -12.73 -5.13
N ILE A 86 3.03 -12.81 -5.08
CA ILE A 86 3.88 -11.61 -5.08
C ILE A 86 3.66 -10.82 -6.37
N PHE A 87 3.31 -9.54 -6.21
CA PHE A 87 3.27 -8.59 -7.32
C PHE A 87 4.64 -7.89 -7.44
N GLU A 88 5.39 -8.25 -8.48
CA GLU A 88 6.72 -7.71 -8.78
C GLU A 88 6.67 -6.92 -10.10
N VAL A 89 7.24 -5.71 -10.09
CA VAL A 89 7.46 -4.89 -11.29
C VAL A 89 8.95 -4.68 -11.41
N GLN A 90 9.56 -5.27 -12.44
CA GLN A 90 11.01 -5.21 -12.64
C GLN A 90 11.47 -3.81 -13.07
N ASP A 91 10.68 -3.13 -13.92
CA ASP A 91 10.94 -1.75 -14.34
C ASP A 91 9.62 -1.01 -14.62
N ALA A 92 9.27 -0.10 -13.70
CA ALA A 92 8.04 0.70 -13.80
C ALA A 92 7.99 1.67 -15.00
N LEU A 93 9.11 1.93 -15.68
CA LEU A 93 9.12 2.74 -16.91
C LEU A 93 8.71 1.92 -18.15
N GLN A 94 8.74 0.59 -18.06
CA GLN A 94 8.40 -0.32 -19.15
C GLN A 94 7.00 -0.95 -18.99
N ASP A 95 6.30 -0.65 -17.90
CA ASP A 95 4.96 -1.17 -17.53
C ASP A 95 3.86 -0.08 -17.35
#